data_AF-A0A2M7M2D2-F1
#
_entry.id   AF-A0A2M7M2D2-F1
#
_cell.length_a   1.000
_cell.length_b   1.000
_cell.length_c   1.000
_cell.angle_alpha   90.00
_cell.angle_beta   90.00
_cell.angle_gamma   90.00
#
_symmetry.space_group_name_H-M   'P 1'
#
loop_
_entity.id
_entity.type
_entity.pdbx_description
1 polymer ?
#
loop_
_entity_poly.entity_id
_entity_poly.type
_entity_poly.pdbx_seq_one_letter_code
_entity_poly.pdbx_strand_id
1 'polypeptide(L)'
;MSNNNNELRGKEEKFYKTLQNVFIGAKIEGEGGFINLMRIKSSYYSQIEKLLKNDIDKALEKYPRFREELFDKLYYFFSRYFTESGSIY
;
A
#
# COMPACT_ATOMS: atom_id res chain seq x y z
N MET A 1 -5.51 8.41 30.84
CA MET A 1 -4.50 7.72 30.02
C MET A 1 -5.00 7.75 28.58
N SER A 2 -4.44 8.65 27.76
CA SER A 2 -4.94 8.91 26.40
C SER A 2 -4.62 7.74 25.46
N ASN A 3 -5.58 7.44 24.58
CA ASN A 3 -5.54 6.42 23.55
C ASN A 3 -4.45 6.70 22.50
N ASN A 4 -3.27 6.11 22.66
CA ASN A 4 -2.20 6.10 21.63
C ASN A 4 -2.54 5.21 20.41
N ASN A 5 -3.66 4.48 20.43
CA ASN A 5 -4.05 3.55 19.36
C ASN A 5 -4.62 4.23 18.10
N ASN A 6 -5.02 5.50 18.17
CA ASN A 6 -5.61 6.21 17.02
C ASN A 6 -4.57 6.85 16.10
N GLU A 7 -3.38 7.17 16.58
CA GLU A 7 -2.31 7.77 15.79
C GLU A 7 -1.52 6.70 15.01
N LEU A 8 -1.35 5.51 15.61
CA LEU A 8 -0.71 4.33 15.01
C LEU A 8 -1.38 3.86 13.71
N ARG A 9 -2.70 4.02 13.57
CA ARG A 9 -3.42 3.69 12.32
C ARG A 9 -3.09 4.66 11.18
N GLY A 10 -2.70 5.90 11.49
CA GLY A 10 -2.53 6.95 10.50
C GLY A 10 -1.45 6.67 9.45
N LYS A 11 -0.25 6.23 9.86
CA LYS A 11 0.88 5.97 8.94
C LYS A 11 0.66 4.74 8.07
N GLU A 12 0.17 3.67 8.67
CA GLU A 12 -0.17 2.44 7.97
C GLU A 12 -1.30 2.65 6.95
N GLU A 13 -2.39 3.28 7.39
CA GLU A 13 -3.53 3.58 6.53
C GLU A 13 -3.13 4.52 5.39
N LYS A 14 -2.32 5.55 5.70
CA LYS A 14 -1.74 6.44 4.68
C LYS A 14 -0.89 5.66 3.69
N PHE A 15 -0.03 4.76 4.16
CA PHE A 15 0.81 3.93 3.31
C PHE A 15 -0.02 3.07 2.35
N TYR A 16 -0.95 2.27 2.87
CA TYR A 16 -1.77 1.39 2.01
C TYR A 16 -2.64 2.17 1.04
N LYS A 17 -3.19 3.31 1.46
CA LYS A 17 -3.99 4.17 0.57
C LYS A 17 -3.12 4.77 -0.55
N THR A 18 -1.93 5.26 -0.23
CA THR A 18 -0.98 5.77 -1.22
C THR A 18 -0.58 4.64 -2.19
N LEU A 19 -0.22 3.46 -1.67
CA LEU A 19 0.16 2.31 -2.48
C LEU A 19 -1.00 1.90 -3.40
N GLN A 20 -2.22 1.79 -2.88
CA GLN A 20 -3.40 1.48 -3.67
C GLN A 20 -3.64 2.50 -4.80
N ASN A 21 -3.50 3.79 -4.52
CA ASN A 21 -3.65 4.85 -5.52
C ASN A 21 -2.60 4.75 -6.63
N VAL A 22 -1.35 4.45 -6.28
CA VAL A 22 -0.24 4.30 -7.23
C VAL A 22 -0.49 3.15 -8.22
N PHE A 23 -1.05 2.03 -7.75
CA PHE A 23 -1.20 0.83 -8.58
C PHE A 23 -2.56 0.71 -9.28
N ILE A 24 -3.64 1.03 -8.59
CA ILE A 24 -5.02 0.91 -9.10
C ILE A 24 -5.47 2.21 -9.75
N GLY A 25 -5.07 3.37 -9.22
CA GLY A 25 -5.61 4.66 -9.62
C GLY A 25 -7.11 4.80 -9.29
N ALA A 26 -7.83 5.59 -10.07
CA ALA A 26 -9.29 5.67 -9.95
C ALA A 26 -9.94 4.32 -10.33
N LYS A 27 -10.92 3.85 -9.54
CA LYS A 27 -11.76 2.72 -9.95
C LYS A 27 -12.48 3.09 -11.25
N ILE A 28 -12.32 2.26 -12.27
CA ILE A 28 -12.98 2.45 -13.56
C ILE A 28 -14.06 1.38 -13.73
N GLU A 29 -15.30 1.81 -13.92
CA GLU A 29 -16.47 0.96 -14.18
C GLU A 29 -16.82 0.99 -15.67
N GLY A 30 -17.42 -0.09 -16.19
CA GLY A 30 -17.85 -0.20 -17.58
C GLY A 30 -17.34 -1.46 -18.30
N GLU A 31 -17.57 -1.49 -19.62
CA GLU A 31 -17.21 -2.59 -20.52
C GLU A 31 -16.30 -2.07 -21.65
N GLY A 32 -15.17 -2.75 -21.88
CA GLY A 32 -14.20 -2.37 -22.92
C GLY A 32 -12.80 -2.97 -22.68
N GLY A 33 -11.98 -3.06 -23.72
CA GLY A 33 -10.64 -3.67 -23.65
C GLY A 33 -9.71 -3.00 -22.64
N PHE A 34 -9.72 -1.66 -22.57
CA PHE A 34 -8.96 -0.89 -21.59
C PHE A 34 -9.40 -1.19 -20.14
N ILE A 35 -10.72 -1.30 -19.90
CA ILE A 35 -11.27 -1.63 -18.59
C ILE A 35 -10.82 -3.03 -18.14
N ASN A 36 -10.79 -3.99 -19.07
CA ASN A 36 -10.37 -5.35 -18.77
C ASN A 36 -8.88 -5.40 -18.34
N LEU A 37 -8.02 -4.65 -19.02
CA LEU A 37 -6.61 -4.52 -18.63
C LEU A 37 -6.46 -3.90 -17.24
N MET A 38 -7.23 -2.85 -16.93
CA MET A 38 -7.22 -2.23 -15.61
C MET A 38 -7.72 -3.18 -14.50
N ARG A 39 -8.72 -4.02 -14.78
CA ARG A 39 -9.16 -5.08 -13.86
C ARG A 39 -8.07 -6.12 -13.61
N ILE A 40 -7.38 -6.57 -14.66
CA ILE A 40 -6.27 -7.53 -14.54
C ILE A 40 -5.13 -6.92 -13.69
N LYS A 41 -4.73 -5.68 -13.98
CA LYS A 41 -3.72 -4.95 -13.21
C LYS A 41 -4.11 -4.83 -11.73
N SER A 42 -5.35 -4.45 -11.45
CA SER A 42 -5.89 -4.32 -10.09
C SER A 42 -5.94 -5.66 -9.35
N SER A 43 -6.36 -6.73 -10.02
CA SER A 43 -6.39 -8.09 -9.44
C SER A 43 -4.99 -8.59 -9.09
N TYR A 44 -4.01 -8.35 -9.97
CA TYR A 44 -2.61 -8.69 -9.70
C TYR A 44 -2.08 -7.91 -8.48
N TYR A 45 -2.31 -6.60 -8.44
CA TYR A 45 -1.89 -5.77 -7.31
C TYR A 45 -2.53 -6.21 -5.99
N SER A 46 -3.82 -6.59 -5.98
CA SER A 46 -4.49 -7.09 -4.77
C SER A 46 -3.82 -8.33 -4.19
N GLN A 47 -3.25 -9.19 -5.04
CA GLN A 47 -2.47 -10.36 -4.57
C GLN A 47 -1.14 -9.92 -3.95
N ILE A 48 -0.43 -8.98 -4.58
CA ILE A 48 0.82 -8.41 -4.06
C ILE A 48 0.59 -7.71 -2.72
N GLU A 49 -0.48 -6.93 -2.59
CA GLU A 49 -0.82 -6.24 -1.33
C GLU A 49 -1.02 -7.23 -0.17
N LYS A 50 -1.65 -8.38 -0.43
CA LYS A 50 -1.82 -9.44 0.57
C LYS A 50 -0.48 -10.05 0.99
N LEU A 51 0.41 -10.31 0.03
CA LEU A 51 1.74 -10.84 0.32
C LEU A 51 2.55 -9.83 1.16
N LEU A 52 2.55 -8.56 0.76
CA LEU A 52 3.22 -7.48 1.47
C LEU A 52 2.70 -7.33 2.91
N LYS A 53 1.38 -7.36 3.10
CA LYS A 53 0.76 -7.34 4.44
C LYS A 53 1.26 -8.47 5.31
N ASN A 54 1.25 -9.69 4.79
CA ASN A 54 1.72 -10.87 5.53
C ASN A 54 3.20 -10.77 5.93
N ASP A 55 4.05 -10.25 5.05
CA ASP A 55 5.47 -10.09 5.35
C ASP A 55 5.73 -8.97 6.38
N ILE A 56 4.96 -7.88 6.31
CA ILE A 56 4.97 -6.82 7.32
C ILE A 56 4.52 -7.38 8.68
N ASP A 57 3.41 -8.11 8.73
CA ASP A 57 2.88 -8.65 9.98
C ASP A 57 3.88 -9.60 10.65
N LYS A 58 4.49 -10.52 9.88
CA LYS A 58 5.56 -11.41 10.37
C LYS A 58 6.79 -10.64 10.89
N ALA A 59 7.19 -9.57 10.21
CA ALA A 59 8.32 -8.75 10.67
C ALA A 59 7.99 -8.06 12.01
N LEU A 60 6.73 -7.64 12.19
CA LEU A 60 6.26 -6.96 13.39
C LEU A 60 5.95 -7.90 14.55
N GLU A 61 5.66 -9.17 14.31
CA GLU A 61 5.64 -10.20 15.37
C GLU A 61 6.99 -10.25 16.10
N LYS A 62 8.09 -10.18 15.33
CA LYS A 62 9.44 -10.21 15.89
C LYS A 62 9.88 -8.86 16.45
N TYR A 63 9.43 -7.76 15.85
CA TYR A 63 9.84 -6.40 16.21
C TYR A 63 8.64 -5.45 16.33
N PRO A 64 7.77 -5.59 17.34
CA PRO A 64 6.52 -4.84 17.42
C PRO A 64 6.72 -3.33 17.57
N ARG A 65 7.82 -2.90 18.22
CA ARG A 65 8.17 -1.48 18.38
C ARG A 65 8.64 -0.82 17.07
N PHE A 66 8.92 -1.59 16.04
CA PHE A 66 9.39 -1.09 14.74
C PHE A 66 8.26 -0.66 13.81
N ARG A 67 6.97 -0.87 14.19
CA ARG A 67 5.82 -0.62 13.30
C ARG A 67 5.83 0.75 12.64
N GLU A 68 6.02 1.82 13.42
CA GLU A 68 6.00 3.17 12.86
C GLU A 68 7.16 3.43 11.90
N GLU A 69 8.38 3.11 12.34
CA GLU A 69 9.59 3.32 11.53
C GLU A 69 9.55 2.48 10.25
N LEU A 70 8.96 1.27 10.32
CA LEU A 70 8.72 0.43 9.16
C LEU A 70 7.83 1.14 8.13
N PHE A 71 6.68 1.66 8.55
CA PHE A 71 5.76 2.35 7.62
C PHE A 71 6.34 3.66 7.08
N ASP A 72 7.11 4.41 7.87
CA ASP A 72 7.83 5.60 7.38
C ASP A 72 8.88 5.23 6.32
N LYS A 73 9.65 4.16 6.57
CA LYS A 73 10.66 3.65 5.62
C LYS A 73 10.03 3.11 4.34
N LEU A 74 8.94 2.36 4.46
CA LEU A 74 8.17 1.89 3.32
C LEU A 74 7.64 3.08 2.51
N TYR A 75 7.00 4.05 3.16
CA TYR A 75 6.53 5.26 2.47
C TYR A 75 7.67 5.97 1.73
N TYR A 76 8.81 6.22 2.39
CA TYR A 76 9.95 6.88 1.76
C TYR A 76 10.51 6.08 0.58
N PHE A 77 10.70 4.78 0.74
CA PHE A 77 11.16 3.90 -0.34
C PHE A 77 10.22 4.00 -1.55
N PHE A 78 8.92 3.77 -1.34
CA PHE A 78 7.96 3.79 -2.44
C PHE A 78 7.81 5.18 -3.07
N SER A 79 7.81 6.26 -2.29
CA SER A 79 7.76 7.64 -2.83
C SER A 79 8.97 8.01 -3.69
N ARG A 80 10.11 7.35 -3.46
CA ARG A 80 11.35 7.61 -4.20
C ARG A 80 11.44 6.83 -5.50
N TYR A 81 10.85 5.64 -5.54
CA TYR A 81 10.92 4.77 -6.70
C TYR A 81 9.69 4.85 -7.58
N PHE A 82 8.51 5.17 -7.04
CA PHE A 82 7.27 5.21 -7.80
C PHE A 82 6.81 6.65 -8.07
N THR A 83 6.44 6.91 -9.32
CA THR A 83 5.70 8.11 -9.70
C THR A 83 4.24 8.01 -9.24
N GLU A 84 3.48 9.11 -9.32
CA GLU A 84 2.03 9.09 -9.06
C GLU A 84 1.26 8.13 -9.99
N SER A 85 1.82 7.78 -11.16
CA SER A 85 1.26 6.80 -12.09
C SER A 85 1.72 5.35 -11.85
N GLY A 86 2.55 5.12 -10.81
CA GLY A 86 3.10 3.80 -10.49
C GLY A 86 4.17 3.30 -11.45
N SER A 87 4.77 4.20 -12.22
CA SER A 87 5.98 3.89 -12.99
C SER A 87 7.21 4.03 -12.10
N ILE A 88 8.25 3.24 -12.38
CA ILE A 88 9.53 3.36 -11.68
C ILE A 88 10.30 4.54 -12.30
N TYR A 89 10.91 5.40 -11.48
CA TYR A 89 11.82 6.46 -11.95
C TYR A 89 13.06 5.90 -12.68
#